data_AF-A0A1S6KZM1-F1
#
_entry.id   AF-A0A1S6KZM1-F1
#
_cell.length_a   1.000
_cell.length_b   1.000
_cell.length_c   1.000
_cell.angle_alpha   90.00
_cell.angle_beta   90.00
_cell.angle_gamma   90.00
#
_symmetry.space_group_name_H-M   'P 1'
#
loop_
_entity.id
_entity.type
_entity.pdbx_description
1 polymer ?
#
loop_
_entity_poly.entity_id
_entity_poly.type
_entity_poly.pdbx_seq_one_letter_code
_entity_poly.pdbx_strand_id
1 'polypeptide(L)'
;AKTEATDFDERFFERQLYVLRKRATHTIGLKNWFYLCSLSNKNIVYKGQLAPVQVYSYFHDLVNADYHAHFALVHSRFSTNTFPSWDRAQP
;
A
#
# COMPACT_ATOMS: atom_id res chain seq x y z
N ALA A 1 -25.09 -13.88 25.46
CA ALA A 1 -24.05 -13.02 26.06
C ALA A 1 -23.82 -11.85 25.12
N LYS A 2 -24.15 -10.62 25.54
CA LYS A 2 -23.85 -9.42 24.75
C LYS A 2 -22.35 -9.23 24.82
N THR A 3 -21.65 -9.46 23.72
CA THR A 3 -20.25 -9.09 23.57
C THR A 3 -20.17 -7.58 23.81
N GLU A 4 -19.54 -7.15 24.90
CA GLU A 4 -19.24 -5.75 25.13
C GLU A 4 -18.38 -5.29 23.95
N ALA A 5 -18.94 -4.46 23.08
CA ALA A 5 -18.21 -3.86 21.98
C ALA A 5 -17.22 -2.88 22.62
N THR A 6 -15.98 -3.33 22.79
CA THR A 6 -14.86 -2.45 23.10
C THR A 6 -14.80 -1.37 22.03
N ASP A 7 -14.92 -0.10 22.44
CA ASP A 7 -14.83 1.03 21.53
C ASP A 7 -13.49 0.96 20.77
N PHE A 8 -13.57 0.94 19.43
CA PHE A 8 -12.39 0.77 18.59
C PHE A 8 -11.70 2.13 18.40
N ASP A 9 -10.57 2.34 19.08
CA ASP A 9 -9.75 3.53 18.88
C ASP A 9 -8.98 3.43 17.56
N GLU A 10 -9.58 3.99 16.51
CA GLU A 10 -9.00 4.03 15.17
C GLU A 10 -7.63 4.73 15.14
N ARG A 11 -7.44 5.81 15.90
CA ARG A 11 -6.18 6.57 15.91
C ARG A 11 -5.07 5.77 16.58
N PHE A 12 -5.41 5.04 17.65
CA PHE A 12 -4.48 4.12 18.29
C PHE A 12 -4.07 3.02 17.30
N PHE A 13 -5.02 2.42 16.59
CA PHE A 13 -4.75 1.38 15.61
C PHE A 13 -3.85 1.88 14.46
N GLU A 14 -4.14 3.04 13.88
CA GLU A 14 -3.30 3.66 12.84
C GLU A 14 -1.87 3.90 13.32
N ARG A 15 -1.69 4.34 14.57
CA ARG A 15 -0.36 4.51 15.15
C ARG A 15 0.37 3.19 15.33
N GLN A 16 -0.32 2.12 15.75
CA GLN A 16 0.28 0.78 15.84
C GLN A 16 0.74 0.28 14.46
N LEU A 17 -0.08 0.44 13.43
CA LEU A 17 0.27 0.08 12.06
C LEU A 17 1.48 0.88 11.55
N TYR A 18 1.54 2.18 11.85
CA TYR A 18 2.69 3.03 11.51
C TYR A 18 3.99 2.53 12.16
N VAL A 19 3.97 2.27 13.47
CA VAL A 19 5.14 1.77 14.20
C VAL A 19 5.55 0.39 13.70
N LEU A 20 4.59 -0.51 13.46
CA LEU A 20 4.84 -1.84 12.91
C LEU A 20 5.50 -1.76 11.54
N ARG A 21 4.98 -0.92 10.63
CA ARG A 21 5.58 -0.70 9.30
C ARG A 21 7.02 -0.21 9.43
N LYS A 22 7.27 0.81 10.27
CA LYS A 22 8.61 1.35 10.48
C LYS A 22 9.58 0.30 11.02
N ARG A 23 9.15 -0.46 12.03
CA ARG A 23 9.95 -1.53 12.63
C ARG A 23 10.23 -2.65 11.61
N ALA A 24 9.23 -3.17 10.92
CA ALA A 24 9.39 -4.22 9.93
C ALA A 24 10.34 -3.80 8.80
N THR A 25 10.18 -2.58 8.27
CA THR A 25 11.07 -2.05 7.22
C THR A 25 12.50 -1.87 7.72
N HIS A 26 12.72 -1.48 8.97
CA HIS A 26 14.08 -1.34 9.52
C HIS A 26 14.72 -2.69 9.89
N THR A 27 13.93 -3.64 10.40
CA THR A 27 14.44 -4.94 10.87
C THR A 27 14.69 -5.91 9.72
N ILE A 28 13.77 -6.00 8.76
CA ILE A 28 13.89 -6.94 7.62
C ILE A 28 14.64 -6.26 6.48
N GLY A 29 14.19 -5.06 6.08
CA GLY A 29 14.85 -4.23 5.08
C GLY A 29 14.83 -4.76 3.65
N LEU A 30 15.23 -3.87 2.73
CA LEU A 30 15.28 -4.14 1.29
C LEU A 30 16.31 -5.21 0.91
N LYS A 31 17.33 -5.44 1.74
CA LYS A 31 18.34 -6.50 1.52
C LYS A 31 17.69 -7.88 1.44
N ASN A 32 16.58 -8.06 2.15
CA ASN A 32 15.77 -9.28 2.16
C ASN A 32 14.57 -9.18 1.21
N TRP A 33 14.61 -8.27 0.24
CA TRP A 33 13.55 -8.07 -0.76
C TRP A 33 12.18 -7.74 -0.14
N PHE A 34 12.20 -7.15 1.05
CA PHE A 34 11.01 -6.79 1.79
C PHE A 34 10.68 -5.31 1.63
N TYR A 35 9.44 -5.03 1.20
CA TYR A 35 8.92 -3.68 1.08
C TYR A 35 7.40 -3.64 1.30
N LEU A 36 6.94 -2.70 2.12
CA LEU A 36 5.53 -2.45 2.40
C LEU A 36 5.06 -1.21 1.62
N CYS A 37 4.21 -1.39 0.61
CA CYS A 37 3.63 -0.28 -0.16
C CYS A 37 2.73 0.62 0.70
N SER A 38 1.86 0.01 1.49
CA SER A 38 0.95 0.65 2.43
C SER A 38 0.68 -0.28 3.59
N LEU A 39 0.49 0.28 4.78
CA LEU A 39 -0.02 -0.43 5.95
C LEU A 39 -0.85 0.56 6.77
N SER A 40 -2.12 0.66 6.41
CA SER A 40 -3.13 1.56 6.98
C SER A 40 -4.51 0.92 6.79
N ASN A 41 -5.44 1.26 7.66
CA ASN A 41 -6.85 0.87 7.52
C ASN A 41 -7.65 1.81 6.60
N LYS A 42 -7.07 2.92 6.14
CA LYS A 42 -7.75 3.91 5.29
C LYS A 42 -7.22 3.92 3.86
N ASN A 43 -5.91 3.68 3.70
CA ASN A 43 -5.22 3.88 2.44
C ASN A 43 -4.53 2.60 1.97
N ILE A 44 -4.74 2.25 0.71
CA ILE A 44 -4.05 1.15 0.02
C ILE A 44 -3.35 1.68 -1.23
N VAL A 45 -2.13 1.20 -1.49
CA VAL A 45 -1.32 1.61 -2.64
C VAL A 45 -1.07 0.43 -3.57
N TYR A 46 -1.65 0.51 -4.76
CA TYR A 46 -1.36 -0.39 -5.88
C TYR A 46 -0.28 0.25 -6.75
N LYS A 47 0.92 -0.32 -6.74
CA LYS A 47 2.05 0.19 -7.54
C LYS A 47 2.90 -0.96 -8.06
N GLY A 48 3.55 -0.74 -9.19
CA GLY A 48 4.42 -1.72 -9.82
C GLY A 48 5.22 -1.13 -10.97
N GLN A 49 6.04 -1.97 -11.59
CA GLN A 49 6.79 -1.62 -12.79
C GLN A 49 5.97 -1.96 -14.04
N LEU A 50 4.93 -1.17 -14.26
CA LEU A 50 3.92 -1.42 -15.29
C LEU A 50 3.78 -0.17 -16.16
N ALA A 51 3.50 -0.37 -17.45
CA ALA A 51 2.97 0.72 -18.25
C ALA A 51 1.57 1.09 -17.72
N PRO A 52 1.14 2.35 -17.80
CA PRO A 52 -0.17 2.78 -17.28
C PRO A 52 -1.34 1.93 -17.79
N VAL A 53 -1.28 1.49 -19.05
CA VAL A 53 -2.31 0.64 -19.67
C VAL A 53 -2.40 -0.76 -19.07
N GLN A 54 -1.35 -1.25 -18.42
CA GLN A 54 -1.29 -2.60 -17.84
C GLN A 54 -1.83 -2.66 -16.41
N VAL A 55 -2.07 -1.51 -15.76
CA VAL A 55 -2.46 -1.45 -14.34
C VAL A 55 -3.75 -2.23 -14.09
N TYR A 56 -4.78 -2.01 -14.90
CA TYR A 56 -6.09 -2.68 -14.76
C TYR A 56 -6.03 -4.18 -15.05
N SER A 57 -5.16 -4.61 -15.97
CA SER A 57 -4.96 -6.02 -16.28
C SER A 57 -4.08 -6.75 -15.25
N TYR A 58 -3.28 -6.02 -14.46
CA TYR A 58 -2.42 -6.60 -13.44
C TYR A 58 -3.10 -6.66 -12.07
N PHE A 59 -3.83 -5.59 -11.70
CA PHE A 59 -4.56 -5.51 -10.43
C PHE A 59 -6.06 -5.66 -10.69
N HIS A 60 -6.54 -6.90 -10.74
CA HIS A 60 -7.96 -7.19 -10.99
C HIS A 60 -8.90 -6.59 -9.93
N ASP A 61 -8.41 -6.35 -8.72
CA ASP A 61 -9.16 -5.67 -7.66
C ASP A 61 -9.65 -4.29 -8.10
N LEU A 62 -8.88 -3.58 -8.94
CA LEU A 62 -9.25 -2.24 -9.44
C LEU A 62 -10.37 -2.27 -10.48
N VAL A 63 -10.68 -3.45 -11.03
CA VAL A 63 -11.77 -3.66 -12.01
C VAL A 63 -13.01 -4.25 -11.32
N ASN A 64 -12.89 -4.65 -10.06
CA ASN A 64 -14.00 -5.20 -9.30
C ASN A 64 -15.03 -4.10 -8.97
N ALA A 65 -16.31 -4.39 -9.21
CA ALA A 65 -17.42 -3.48 -8.90
C ALA A 65 -17.50 -3.13 -7.41
N ASP A 66 -17.06 -4.00 -6.51
CA ASP A 66 -17.07 -3.77 -5.06
C ASP A 66 -15.92 -2.85 -4.60
N TYR A 67 -14.93 -2.60 -5.45
CA TYR A 67 -13.79 -1.76 -5.10
C TYR A 67 -14.15 -0.28 -5.25
N HIS A 68 -14.46 0.35 -4.12
CA HIS A 68 -14.85 1.75 -4.06
C HIS A 68 -13.87 2.57 -3.23
N ALA A 69 -13.61 3.79 -3.68
CA ALA A 69 -12.82 4.77 -2.95
C ALA A 69 -13.45 6.15 -3.08
N HIS A 70 -13.38 6.95 -2.02
CA HIS A 70 -13.81 8.35 -2.04
C HIS A 70 -12.85 9.24 -2.85
N PHE A 71 -11.57 8.85 -2.91
CA PHE A 71 -10.52 9.60 -3.57
C PHE A 71 -9.46 8.63 -4.13
N ALA A 72 -8.88 8.99 -5.29
CA ALA A 72 -7.79 8.25 -5.90
C ALA A 72 -6.68 9.22 -6.35
N LEU A 73 -5.43 8.78 -6.18
CA LEU A 73 -4.23 9.44 -6.70
C LEU A 73 -3.52 8.49 -7.66
N VAL A 74 -3.05 9.00 -8.79
CA VAL A 74 -2.36 8.21 -9.81
C VAL A 74 -1.06 8.92 -10.20
N HIS A 75 0.04 8.17 -10.23
CA HIS A 75 1.34 8.65 -10.65
C HIS A 75 1.97 7.75 -11.72
N SER A 76 2.59 8.38 -12.72
CA SER A 76 3.44 7.71 -13.71
C SER A 76 4.86 8.28 -13.62
N ARG A 77 5.84 7.40 -13.45
CA ARG A 77 7.25 7.78 -13.30
C ARG A 77 8.03 7.49 -14.57
N PHE A 78 8.68 8.52 -15.12
CA PHE A 78 9.72 8.34 -16.14
C PHE A 78 11.09 8.23 -15.44
N SER A 79 11.77 7.09 -15.58
CA SER A 79 13.05 6.85 -14.92
C SER A 79 14.21 7.23 -15.83
N THR A 80 15.13 8.05 -15.33
CA THR A 80 16.45 8.26 -15.97
C THR A 80 17.45 7.12 -15.65
N ASN A 81 17.04 6.14 -14.84
CA ASN A 81 17.81 4.92 -14.56
C ASN A 81 17.29 3.75 -15.41
N THR A 82 18.21 2.93 -15.90
CA THR A 82 17.92 1.72 -16.69
C THR A 82 17.57 0.49 -15.84
N PHE A 83 17.98 0.45 -14.56
CA PHE A 83 17.61 -0.63 -13.64
C PHE A 83 16.33 -0.31 -12.87
N PRO A 84 15.31 -1.17 -12.97
CA PRO A 84 14.02 -0.88 -12.40
C PRO A 84 14.02 -1.27 -10.91
N SER A 85 13.40 -0.45 -10.07
CA SER A 85 13.37 -0.63 -8.61
C SER A 85 11.94 -0.46 -8.09
N TRP A 86 11.35 -1.54 -7.59
CA TRP A 86 9.94 -1.59 -7.16
C TRP A 86 9.63 -0.67 -5.98
N ASP A 87 10.58 -0.51 -5.06
CA ASP A 87 10.46 0.32 -3.86
C ASP A 87 10.30 1.81 -4.19
N ARG A 88 10.98 2.30 -5.23
CA ARG A 88 10.94 3.71 -5.67
C ARG A 88 9.72 4.10 -6.51
N ALA A 89 8.84 3.15 -6.86
CA ALA A 89 7.55 3.51 -7.43
C ALA A 89 6.79 4.37 -6.39
N GLN A 90 6.19 5.47 -6.82
CA GLN A 90 5.42 6.36 -5.95
C GLN A 90 3.93 6.02 -6.09
N PRO A 91 3.11 6.29 -5.07
CA PRO A 91 1.69 6.61 -5.29
C PRO A 91 1.55 7.89 -6.10
#